data_AF-A0A354J7T6-F1
#
_entry.id   AF-A0A354J7T6-F1
#
_cell.length_a   1.000
_cell.length_b   1.000
_cell.length_c   1.000
_cell.angle_alpha   90.00
_cell.angle_beta   90.00
_cell.angle_gamma   90.00
#
_symmetry.space_group_name_H-M   'P 1'
#
loop_
_entity.id
_entity.type
_entity.pdbx_description
1 polymer ?
#
loop_
_entity_poly.entity_id
_entity_poly.type
_entity_poly.pdbx_seq_one_letter_code
_entity_poly.pdbx_strand_id
1 'polypeptide(L)' 'MRKSYVEHGRGSINGTQKEDVIVFRVSFNVKYPKGASGSFNEGDYTNWSMILIREGKESPWLIDDQGY' A
#
# COMPACT_ATOMS: atom_id res chain seq x y z
N MET A 1 8.09 -6.09 6.30
CA MET A 1 7.39 -5.59 5.11
C MET A 1 8.26 -4.64 4.27
N ARG A 2 8.66 -3.45 4.75
CA ARG A 2 9.51 -2.50 3.98
C ARG A 2 10.77 -3.12 3.38
N LYS A 3 11.57 -3.87 4.16
CA LYS A 3 12.75 -4.60 3.67
C LYS A 3 12.40 -5.64 2.61
N SER A 4 11.37 -6.45 2.89
CA SER A 4 10.86 -7.48 1.97
C SER A 4 10.38 -6.90 0.64
N TYR A 5 9.72 -5.74 0.65
CA TYR A 5 9.27 -5.05 -0.57
C TYR A 5 10.46 -4.63 -1.44
N VAL A 6 11.51 -4.07 -0.81
CA VAL A 6 12.72 -3.61 -1.52
C VAL A 6 13.54 -4.79 -2.05
N GLU A 7 13.71 -5.86 -1.27
CA GLU A 7 14.61 -6.97 -1.63
C GLU A 7 13.94 -8.07 -2.45
N HIS A 8 12.63 -8.26 -2.31
CA HIS A 8 11.90 -9.40 -2.86
C HIS A 8 10.59 -9.02 -3.57
N GLY A 9 10.13 -7.77 -3.41
CA GLY A 9 8.91 -7.27 -4.04
C GLY A 9 9.22 -6.37 -5.24
N ARG A 10 8.24 -5.54 -5.60
CA ARG A 10 8.34 -4.62 -6.75
C ARG A 10 9.49 -3.62 -6.63
N GLY A 11 9.91 -3.27 -5.41
CA GLY A 11 11.07 -2.41 -5.17
C GLY A 11 12.38 -2.98 -5.72
N SER A 12 12.51 -4.31 -5.78
CA SER A 12 13.70 -4.98 -6.35
C SER A 12 13.79 -4.83 -7.87
N ILE A 13 12.64 -4.70 -8.55
CA ILE A 13 12.55 -4.56 -10.01
C ILE A 13 12.86 -3.11 -10.41
N ASN A 14 12.38 -2.15 -9.60
CA ASN A 14 12.49 -0.73 -9.91
C ASN A 14 13.75 -0.07 -9.33
N GLY A 15 14.56 -0.80 -8.55
CA GLY A 15 15.73 -0.25 -7.87
C GLY A 15 15.37 0.76 -6.78
N THR A 16 14.18 0.62 -6.17
CA THR A 16 13.69 1.56 -5.16
C THR A 16 14.54 1.47 -3.90
N GLN A 17 15.08 2.60 -3.47
CA GLN A 17 15.88 2.67 -2.25
C GLN A 17 14.99 2.62 -1.00
N LYS A 18 15.52 2.04 0.08
CA LYS A 18 14.73 1.81 1.29
C LYS A 18 14.16 3.09 1.87
N GLU A 19 14.94 4.16 1.89
CA GLU A 19 14.61 5.52 2.31
C GLU A 19 13.44 6.13 1.54
N ASP A 20 13.22 5.69 0.30
CA ASP A 20 12.18 6.18 -0.60
C ASP A 20 10.95 5.24 -0.61
N VAL A 21 10.81 4.42 0.43
CA VAL A 21 9.63 3.59 0.69
C VAL A 21 9.05 3.92 2.06
N ILE A 22 7.75 4.17 2.16
CA ILE A 22 7.03 4.16 3.44
C ILE A 22 6.06 2.98 3.41
N VAL A 23 6.01 2.23 4.52
CA VAL A 23 4.96 1.23 4.74
C VAL A 23 4.24 1.60 6.02
N PHE A 24 2.95 1.86 5.93
CA PHE A 24 2.10 2.05 7.10
C PHE A 24 0.87 1.16 7.03
N ARG A 25 0.27 0.94 8.20
CA ARG A 25 -0.92 0.13 8.37
C ARG A 25 -2.11 1.04 8.61
N VAL A 26 -3.21 0.72 7.94
CA VAL A 26 -4.50 1.39 8.12
C VAL A 26 -5.55 0.37 8.52
N SER A 27 -6.57 0.86 9.21
CA SER A 27 -7.81 0.12 9.42
C SER A 27 -8.95 0.95 8.86
N PHE A 28 -9.81 0.32 8.07
CA PHE A 28 -10.95 0.96 7.44
C PHE A 28 -12.12 -0.01 7.35
N ASN A 29 -13.32 0.54 7.23
CA ASN A 29 -14.55 -0.23 7.06
C ASN A 29 -15.11 0.03 5.65
N VAL A 30 -15.56 -1.04 5.00
CA VAL A 30 -16.23 -0.99 3.69
C VAL A 30 -17.71 -1.30 3.89
N LYS A 31 -18.56 -0.38 3.43
CA LYS A 31 -20.02 -0.49 3.43
C LYS A 31 -20.57 -0.01 2.10
N TYR A 32 -21.53 -0.75 1.54
CA TYR A 32 -22.24 -0.38 0.32
C TYR A 32 -23.72 -0.13 0.59
N PRO A 33 -24.38 0.71 -0.23
CA PRO A 33 -25.83 0.75 -0.29
C PRO A 33 -26.42 -0.62 -0.63
N LYS A 34 -27.63 -0.93 -0.14
CA LYS A 34 -28.31 -2.20 -0.40
C LYS A 34 -28.41 -2.50 -1.90
N GLY A 35 -27.90 -3.66 -2.31
CA GLY A 35 -27.93 -4.11 -3.71
C GLY A 35 -26.76 -3.61 -4.57
N ALA A 36 -25.86 -2.81 -4.01
CA ALA A 36 -24.60 -2.43 -4.66
C ALA A 36 -23.45 -3.33 -4.21
N SER A 37 -22.43 -3.45 -5.05
CA SER A 37 -21.17 -4.12 -4.75
C SER A 37 -20.02 -3.32 -5.34
N GLY A 38 -18.81 -3.57 -4.86
CA GLY A 38 -17.60 -2.94 -5.38
C GLY A 38 -16.41 -3.89 -5.32
N SER A 39 -15.21 -3.34 -5.52
CA SER A 39 -13.97 -4.12 -5.60
C SER A 39 -13.54 -4.73 -4.26
N PHE A 40 -14.08 -4.25 -3.13
CA PHE A 40 -13.87 -4.80 -1.80
C PHE A 40 -15.12 -5.52 -1.33
N ASN A 41 -14.97 -6.52 -0.47
CA ASN A 41 -16.10 -7.08 0.25
C ASN A 41 -16.49 -6.10 1.37
N GLU A 42 -17.78 -6.07 1.74
CA GLU A 42 -18.18 -5.33 2.94
C GLU A 42 -17.55 -5.93 4.19
N GLY A 43 -17.17 -5.07 5.13
CA GLY A 43 -16.57 -5.50 6.40
C GLY A 43 -15.45 -4.60 6.87
N ASP A 44 -14.81 -5.03 7.96
CA ASP A 44 -13.69 -4.34 8.58
C ASP A 44 -12.36 -4.91 8.06
N TYR A 45 -11.52 -4.02 7.55
CA TYR A 45 -10.15 -4.31 7.18
C TYR A 45 -9.26 -3.71 8.26
N THR A 46 -8.45 -4.55 8.90
CA THR A 46 -7.56 -4.11 9.99
C THR A 46 -6.12 -4.43 9.63
N ASN A 47 -5.17 -3.57 10.00
CA ASN A 47 -3.76 -3.77 9.64
C ASN A 47 -3.49 -3.88 8.13
N TRP A 48 -4.36 -3.33 7.28
CA TRP A 48 -4.16 -3.28 5.84
C TRP A 48 -2.93 -2.43 5.53
N SER A 49 -2.03 -2.96 4.72
CA SER A 49 -0.76 -2.30 4.43
C SER A 49 -0.89 -1.40 3.23
N MET A 50 -0.36 -0.18 3.34
CA MET A 50 -0.17 0.76 2.24
C MET A 50 1.32 0.95 2.03
N ILE A 51 1.78 0.77 0.79
CA ILE A 51 3.16 1.01 0.37
C ILE A 51 3.20 2.27 -0.46
N LEU A 52 3.95 3.26 0.02
CA LEU A 52 4.19 4.50 -0.70
C LEU A 52 5.64 4.54 -1.16
N ILE A 53 5.86 5.05 -2.37
CA ILE A 53 7.18 5.27 -2.94
C ILE A 53 7.34 6.72 -3.40
N ARG A 54 8.59 7.14 -3.60
CA ARG A 54 8.92 8.39 -4.29
C ARG A 54 10.19 8.18 -5.12
N GLU A 55 10.39 9.01 -6.13
CA GLU A 55 11.58 8.90 -7.00
C GLU A 55 12.84 9.55 -6.40
N GLY A 56 12.68 10.41 -5.40
CA GLY A 56 13.78 11.11 -4.76
C GLY A 56 13.32 11.97 -3.58
N LYS A 57 14.28 12.62 -2.90
CA LYS A 57 14.03 13.28 -1.61
C LYS A 57 12.94 14.37 -1.63
N GLU A 58 12.83 15.08 -2.74
CA GLU A 58 11.86 16.18 -2.91
C GLU A 58 10.63 15.77 -3.73
N SER A 59 10.57 14.53 -4.20
CA SER A 59 9.44 14.03 -4.99
C SER A 59 8.24 13.71 -4.09
N PRO A 60 7.00 13.88 -4.58
CA PRO A 60 5.81 13.51 -3.84
C PRO A 60 5.78 12.00 -3.59
N TRP A 61 5.11 11.61 -2.50
CA TRP A 61 4.81 10.21 -2.22
C TRP A 61 3.61 9.74 -3.04
N LEU A 62 3.77 8.60 -3.71
CA LEU A 62 2.73 7.94 -4.49
C LEU A 62 2.41 6.57 -3.88
N ILE A 63 1.17 6.11 -4.02
CA ILE A 63 0.79 4.74 -3.63
C ILE A 63 1.33 3.79 -4.71
N ASP A 64 2.12 2.80 -4.31
CA ASP A 64 2.62 1.76 -5.21
C ASP A 64 1.84 0.45 -5.08
N ASP A 65 1.55 0.05 -3.83
CA ASP A 65 0.87 -1.22 -3.56
C ASP A 65 0.08 -1.16 -2.25
N GLN A 66 -0.89 -2.07 -2.12
CA GLN A 66 -1.75 -2.16 -0.94
C GLN A 66 -2.27 -3.59 -0.72
N GLY A 67 -2.33 -4.05 0.52
CA GLY A 67 -2.75 -5.42 0.80
C GLY A 67 -2.41 -5.94 2.19
N TYR A 68 -2.70 -7.23 2.38
CA TYR A 68 -2.29 -8.02 3.56
C TYR A 68 -0.91 -8.66 3.35
#